data_AF-A0A2E4WUZ9-F1
#
_entry.id   AF-A0A2E4WUZ9-F1
#
_cell.length_a   1.000
_cell.length_b   1.000
_cell.length_c   1.000
_cell.angle_alpha   90.00
_cell.angle_beta   90.00
_cell.angle_gamma   90.00
#
_symmetry.space_group_name_H-M   'P 1'
#
loop_
_entity.id
_entity.type
_entity.pdbx_description
1 polymer ?
#
loop_
_entity_poly.entity_id
_entity_poly.type
_entity_poly.pdbx_seq_one_letter_code
_entity_poly.pdbx_strand_id
1 'polypeptide(L)'
;MADKKYFVLMQNGKDTAQVFHSKQPRGAALKAASRGNTDIHLRERGTNRVHVFSGSKSKVPKGPNAPDWLPDMINKANVKKLRIDRI
;
A
#
# COMPACT_ATOMS: atom_id res chain seq x y z
N MET A 1 -8.84 -21.18 5.27
CA MET A 1 -9.07 -19.73 5.17
C MET A 1 -7.75 -19.06 4.83
N ALA A 2 -7.70 -18.12 3.88
CA ALA A 2 -6.43 -17.47 3.55
C ALA A 2 -6.03 -16.51 4.70
N ASP A 3 -4.89 -16.77 5.34
CA ASP A 3 -4.48 -16.04 6.54
C ASP A 3 -4.38 -14.53 6.29
N LYS A 4 -5.12 -13.77 7.10
CA LYS A 4 -5.16 -12.32 7.06
C LYS A 4 -3.89 -11.79 7.75
N LYS A 5 -2.96 -11.26 6.97
CA LYS A 5 -1.74 -10.64 7.50
C LYS A 5 -1.97 -9.17 7.82
N TYR A 6 -1.29 -8.70 8.85
CA TYR A 6 -1.35 -7.32 9.34
C TYR A 6 0.02 -6.65 9.15
N PHE A 7 0.00 -5.47 8.55
CA PHE A 7 1.17 -4.67 8.26
C PHE A 7 1.06 -3.31 8.93
N VAL A 8 2.05 -2.95 9.74
CA VAL A 8 2.12 -1.65 10.41
C VAL A 8 2.93 -0.70 9.54
N LEU A 9 2.39 0.49 9.28
CA LEU A 9 3.16 1.54 8.62
C LEU A 9 4.19 2.09 9.60
N MET A 10 5.45 2.12 9.18
CA MET A 10 6.53 2.75 9.92
C MET A 10 6.84 4.11 9.31
N GLN A 11 7.10 5.09 10.15
CA GLN A 11 7.62 6.40 9.77
C GLN A 11 8.80 6.72 10.68
N ASN A 12 9.92 7.17 10.09
CA ASN A 12 11.13 7.53 10.82
C ASN A 12 11.62 6.42 11.77
N GLY A 13 11.52 5.16 11.34
CA GLY A 13 11.94 3.99 12.12
C GLY A 13 11.02 3.61 13.30
N LYS A 14 9.90 4.32 13.49
CA LYS A 14 8.90 4.02 14.53
C LYS A 14 7.60 3.51 13.91
N ASP A 15 6.95 2.59 14.63
CA ASP A 15 5.61 2.15 14.28
C ASP A 15 4.60 3.30 14.42
N THR A 16 3.70 3.42 13.44
CA THR A 16 2.57 4.35 13.51
C THR A 16 1.29 3.64 13.93
N ALA A 17 0.24 4.41 14.23
CA ALA A 17 -1.09 3.86 14.51
C ALA A 17 -1.77 3.24 13.27
N GLN A 18 -1.22 3.46 12.05
CA GLN A 18 -1.84 2.95 10.84
C GLN A 18 -1.49 1.47 10.60
N VAL A 19 -2.53 0.63 10.60
CA VAL A 19 -2.41 -0.80 10.33
C VAL A 19 -3.20 -1.15 9.08
N PHE A 20 -2.57 -1.86 8.16
CA PHE A 20 -3.17 -2.35 6.93
C PHE A 20 -3.29 -3.86 6.98
N HIS A 21 -4.46 -4.39 6.62
CA HIS A 21 -4.67 -5.83 6.45
C HIS A 21 -4.62 -6.20 4.96
N SER A 22 -3.93 -7.28 4.60
CA SER A 22 -3.87 -7.80 3.24
C SER A 22 -3.33 -9.23 3.24
N LYS A 23 -3.63 -10.02 2.21
CA LYS A 23 -2.99 -11.33 2.01
C LYS A 23 -1.51 -11.19 1.63
N GLN A 24 -1.18 -10.15 0.87
CA GLN A 24 0.18 -9.87 0.38
C GLN A 24 0.65 -8.48 0.81
N PRO A 25 1.97 -8.28 1.05
CA PRO A 25 2.52 -6.98 1.45
C PRO A 25 2.27 -5.89 0.39
N ARG A 26 2.28 -6.26 -0.90
CA ARG A 26 1.97 -5.34 -2.01
C ARG A 26 0.57 -4.74 -1.88
N GLY A 27 -0.43 -5.53 -1.46
CA GLY A 27 -1.79 -5.04 -1.27
C GLY A 27 -1.90 -4.04 -0.11
N ALA A 28 -1.14 -4.24 0.96
CA ALA A 28 -1.05 -3.26 2.05
C ALA A 28 -0.34 -1.97 1.57
N ALA A 29 0.72 -2.10 0.78
CA ALA A 29 1.41 -0.96 0.19
C ALA A 29 0.50 -0.16 -0.75
N LEU A 30 -0.32 -0.81 -1.58
CA LEU A 30 -1.28 -0.10 -2.44
C LEU A 30 -2.30 0.71 -1.63
N LYS A 31 -2.76 0.17 -0.49
CA LYS A 31 -3.64 0.92 0.42
C LYS A 31 -2.93 2.15 1.00
N ALA A 32 -1.67 2.00 1.41
CA ALA A 32 -0.87 3.11 1.91
C ALA A 32 -0.62 4.18 0.83
N ALA A 33 -0.31 3.77 -0.41
CA ALA A 33 -0.11 4.65 -1.55
C ALA A 33 -1.40 5.40 -1.96
N SER A 34 -2.55 4.71 -1.98
CA SER A 34 -3.85 5.35 -2.25
C SER A 34 -4.18 6.47 -1.26
N ARG A 35 -3.73 6.32 0.01
CA ARG A 35 -3.83 7.34 1.06
C ARG A 35 -2.84 8.49 0.93
N GLY A 36 -1.90 8.43 -0.02
CA GLY A 36 -0.94 9.49 -0.29
C GLY A 36 0.48 9.25 0.23
N ASN A 37 0.78 8.08 0.80
CA ASN A 37 2.15 7.77 1.21
C ASN A 37 3.01 7.41 0.00
N THR A 38 4.15 8.07 -0.16
CA THR A 38 5.10 7.83 -1.27
C THR A 38 6.28 6.96 -0.83
N ASP A 39 6.81 7.17 0.37
CA ASP A 39 7.78 6.26 0.98
C ASP A 39 7.08 5.37 2.00
N ILE A 40 7.02 4.06 1.70
CA ILE A 40 6.15 3.12 2.41
C ILE A 40 7.00 2.02 3.04
N HIS A 41 7.15 2.09 4.36
CA HIS A 41 7.80 1.07 5.16
C HIS A 41 6.73 0.27 5.91
N LEU A 42 6.58 -1.02 5.60
CA LEU A 42 5.53 -1.87 6.16
C LEU A 42 6.10 -3.05 6.96
N ARG A 43 5.97 -3.01 8.28
CA ARG A 43 6.36 -4.10 9.17
C ARG A 43 5.28 -5.17 9.23
N GLU A 44 5.63 -6.41 8.92
CA GLU A 44 4.72 -7.56 9.01
C GLU A 44 4.63 -8.03 10.47
N ARG A 45 3.45 -7.90 11.10
CA ARG A 45 3.23 -8.33 12.49
C ARG A 45 3.46 -9.84 12.63
N GLY A 46 4.11 -10.24 13.71
CA GLY A 46 4.48 -11.64 13.96
C GLY A 46 5.76 -12.09 13.23
N THR A 47 6.42 -11.18 12.50
CA THR A 47 7.72 -11.45 11.87
C THR A 47 8.67 -10.29 12.11
N ASN A 48 9.94 -10.49 11.78
CA ASN A 48 10.98 -9.46 11.80
C ASN A 48 11.16 -8.75 10.45
N ARG A 49 10.19 -8.81 9.54
CA ARG A 49 10.31 -8.30 8.17
C ARG A 49 9.68 -6.93 8.02
N VAL A 50 10.40 -6.01 7.39
CA VAL A 50 9.91 -4.70 6.95
C VAL A 50 9.98 -4.64 5.44
N HIS A 51 8.82 -4.56 4.79
CA HIS A 51 8.73 -4.44 3.34
C HIS A 51 8.77 -2.97 2.94
N VAL A 52 9.76 -2.59 2.15
CA VAL A 52 9.96 -1.20 1.70
C VAL A 52 9.45 -1.06 0.26
N PHE A 53 8.55 -0.11 0.05
CA PHE A 53 7.94 0.19 -1.23
C PHE A 53 8.02 1.68 -1.53
N SER A 54 8.18 2.01 -2.81
CA SER A 54 7.90 3.34 -3.33
C SER A 54 6.48 3.36 -3.90
N GLY A 55 5.64 4.25 -3.40
CA GLY A 55 4.28 4.50 -3.84
C GLY A 55 4.18 5.71 -4.76
N SER A 56 3.30 5.63 -5.74
CA SER A 56 2.92 6.76 -6.60
C SER A 56 1.42 6.77 -6.84
N LYS A 57 0.87 7.95 -7.14
CA LYS A 57 -0.54 8.14 -7.44
C LYS A 57 -0.67 9.03 -8.66
N SER A 58 -1.34 8.54 -9.70
CA SER A 58 -1.56 9.27 -10.95
C SER A 58 -3.05 9.32 -11.27
N LYS A 59 -3.50 10.39 -11.93
CA LYS A 59 -4.84 10.44 -12.53
C LYS A 59 -4.81 9.72 -13.87
N VAL A 60 -5.74 8.79 -14.06
CA VAL A 60 -5.91 8.04 -15.31
C VAL A 60 -7.35 8.16 -15.78
N PRO A 61 -7.62 8.14 -17.09
CA PRO A 61 -8.98 8.15 -17.60
C PRO A 61 -9.74 6.90 -17.16
N LYS A 62 -11.07 7.03 -17.00
CA LYS A 62 -11.95 5.89 -16.76
C LYS A 62 -11.92 4.92 -17.94
N GLY A 63 -12.09 3.63 -17.67
CA GLY A 63 -12.15 2.60 -18.70
C GLY A 63 -13.40 2.70 -19.58
N PRO A 64 -13.43 2.04 -20.75
CA PRO A 64 -14.55 2.12 -21.69
C PRO A 64 -15.87 1.57 -21.11
N ASN A 65 -15.80 0.62 -20.17
CA ASN A 65 -16.97 0.02 -19.51
C ASN A 65 -17.21 0.61 -18.11
N ALA A 66 -16.72 1.82 -17.84
CA ALA A 66 -16.94 2.47 -16.56
C ALA A 66 -18.38 2.99 -16.44
N PRO A 67 -19.02 2.87 -15.27
CA PRO A 67 -20.38 3.36 -15.07
C PRO A 67 -20.45 4.89 -15.10
N ASP A 68 -21.63 5.43 -15.44
CA ASP A 68 -21.83 6.87 -15.68
C ASP A 68 -21.61 7.74 -14.45
N TRP A 69 -21.83 7.20 -13.24
CA TRP A 69 -21.58 7.92 -11.99
C TRP A 69 -20.08 8.11 -11.69
N LEU A 70 -19.18 7.44 -12.43
CA LEU A 70 -17.74 7.55 -12.22
C LEU A 70 -17.17 8.74 -13.01
N PRO A 71 -16.39 9.64 -12.36
CA PRO A 71 -15.79 10.78 -13.04
C PRO A 71 -14.79 10.33 -14.12
N ASP A 72 -14.58 11.18 -15.12
CA ASP A 72 -13.73 10.87 -16.28
C ASP A 72 -12.27 10.58 -15.93
N MET A 73 -11.79 11.17 -14.83
CA MET A 73 -10.43 10.98 -14.33
C MET A 73 -10.46 10.38 -12.92
N ILE A 74 -9.83 9.22 -12.77
CA ILE A 74 -9.75 8.48 -11.51
C ILE A 74 -8.31 8.42 -10.99
N ASN A 75 -8.16 8.42 -9.66
CA ASN A 75 -6.87 8.23 -9.04
C ASN A 75 -6.49 6.74 -9.07
N LYS A 76 -5.32 6.43 -9.64
CA LYS A 76 -4.74 5.09 -9.63
C LYS A 76 -3.44 5.11 -8.84
N ALA A 77 -3.41 4.33 -7.76
CA ALA A 77 -2.19 4.12 -6.99
C ALA A 77 -1.37 2.97 -7.58
N ASN A 78 -0.05 3.14 -7.59
CA ASN A 78 0.91 2.12 -7.94
C ASN A 78 1.97 2.03 -6.85
N VAL A 79 2.60 0.85 -6.75
CA VAL A 79 3.72 0.62 -5.84
C VAL A 79 4.80 -0.20 -6.52
N LYS A 80 6.04 0.15 -6.27
CA LYS A 80 7.24 -0.58 -6.67
C LYS A 80 7.93 -1.08 -5.40
N LYS A 81 8.21 -2.39 -5.34
CA LYS A 81 8.97 -2.97 -4.23
C LYS A 81 10.44 -2.60 -4.38
N LEU A 82 11.05 -2.08 -3.33
CA LEU A 82 12.46 -1.70 -3.32
C LEU A 82 13.31 -2.79 -2.68
N ARG A 83 12.99 -3.15 -1.43
CA ARG A 83 13.74 -4.14 -0.66
C ARG A 83 12.93 -4.70 0.51
N ILE A 84 13.55 -5.57 1.29
CA ILE A 84 13.04 -6.06 2.56
C ILE A 84 14.12 -5.84 3.60
N ASP A 85 13.81 -5.04 4.61
CA ASP A 85 14.66 -4.83 5.78
C ASP A 85 14.27 -5.82 6.89
N ARG A 86 15.19 -6.05 7.84
CA ARG A 86 14.95 -6.89 9.02
C ARG A 86 15.23 -6.08 10.28
N ILE A 87 14.39 -6.26 11.30
CA ILE A 87 14.53 -5.66 12.63
C ILE A 87 14.89 -6.76 13.64
#